data_AF-A0A418N5Z1-F1
#
_entry.id   AF-A0A418N5Z1-F1
#
_cell.length_a   1.000
_cell.length_b   1.000
_cell.length_c   1.000
_cell.angle_alpha   90.00
_cell.angle_beta   90.00
_cell.angle_gamma   90.00
#
_symmetry.space_group_name_H-M   'P 1'
#
loop_
_entity.id
_entity.type
_entity.pdbx_description
1 polymer ?
#
loop_
_entity_poly.entity_id
_entity_poly.type
_entity_poly.pdbx_seq_one_letter_code
_entity_poly.pdbx_strand_id
1 'polypeptide(L)'
;MRHFSVLFLLVALIMGCKKKEEKPTVIQEETKPDFIVAFGSCNMPQEPNPFWDDILAEQPDVWIWGGDIVYADTEDMDRLRSIYAMQDTVSDYAKLKTEVPIIGTWDDHDFGVNDGGASFAVKKESQQVFLDFMGVPQDSERRTREGVYASHDYQTEAGKLKVIILDTRYFRSDLVKDEDPNRRYKPNIADDATVLGDAQWAWLKNELTHSDADFNLIMSSIQFLSGEHGFESWGNFPKEVEKMENMIVQSEAKGVIILSGDRHISEFSKTNLPGLAYPLVDFTSSGLTHSYFSYSGEPNKYRVGDVVSDKSYGIINLNFKDKEADMKIMGDNGAVLQELKQTY
;
A
#
# COMPACT_ATOMS: atom_id res chain seq x y z
N MET A 1 -48.12 -42.18 74.84
CA MET A 1 -47.28 -42.15 73.62
C MET A 1 -47.70 -40.97 72.80
N ARG A 2 -46.82 -39.97 72.64
CA ARG A 2 -47.08 -38.70 71.94
C ARG A 2 -47.01 -38.95 70.43
N HIS A 3 -48.08 -38.68 69.70
CA HIS A 3 -48.05 -38.64 68.23
C HIS A 3 -47.76 -37.20 67.77
N PHE A 4 -46.62 -37.04 67.09
CA PHE A 4 -46.22 -35.83 66.39
C PHE A 4 -46.88 -35.83 65.00
N SER A 5 -47.72 -34.84 64.71
CA SER A 5 -48.21 -34.59 63.35
C SER A 5 -47.31 -33.54 62.69
N VAL A 6 -46.56 -33.93 61.67
CA VAL A 6 -45.74 -33.02 60.85
C VAL A 6 -46.58 -32.55 59.67
N LEU A 7 -46.85 -31.25 59.61
CA LEU A 7 -47.55 -30.56 58.53
C LEU A 7 -46.50 -30.15 57.47
N PHE A 8 -46.54 -30.74 56.28
CA PHE A 8 -45.72 -30.30 55.14
C PHE A 8 -46.42 -29.15 54.41
N LEU A 9 -45.84 -27.95 54.45
CA LEU A 9 -46.27 -26.80 53.67
C LEU A 9 -45.59 -26.85 52.29
N LEU A 10 -46.36 -26.99 51.21
CA LEU A 10 -45.85 -26.90 49.84
C LEU A 10 -45.84 -25.42 49.41
N VAL A 11 -44.66 -24.82 49.26
CA VAL A 11 -44.50 -23.47 48.69
C VAL A 11 -44.36 -23.60 47.18
N ALA A 12 -45.36 -23.12 46.43
CA ALA A 12 -45.29 -23.00 44.99
C ALA A 12 -44.56 -21.71 44.59
N LEU A 13 -43.37 -21.84 43.99
CA LEU A 13 -42.62 -20.74 43.38
C LEU A 13 -43.16 -20.46 41.98
N ILE A 14 -43.80 -19.31 41.80
CA ILE A 14 -44.27 -18.83 40.50
C ILE A 14 -43.11 -18.07 39.84
N MET A 15 -42.42 -18.72 38.88
CA MET A 15 -41.42 -18.06 38.04
C MET A 15 -42.13 -17.20 36.98
N GLY A 16 -42.06 -15.88 37.15
CA GLY A 16 -42.49 -14.92 36.13
C GLY A 16 -41.48 -14.85 34.98
N CYS A 17 -41.87 -15.27 33.79
CA CYS A 17 -41.10 -15.03 32.57
C CYS A 17 -41.14 -13.54 32.21
N LYS A 18 -40.04 -12.81 32.40
CA LYS A 18 -39.85 -11.50 31.76
C LYS A 18 -39.53 -11.73 30.29
N LYS A 19 -40.44 -11.32 29.40
CA LYS A 19 -40.13 -11.18 27.96
C LYS A 19 -39.03 -10.13 27.81
N LYS A 20 -37.93 -10.54 27.19
CA LYS A 20 -36.83 -9.66 26.78
C LYS A 20 -37.33 -8.90 25.55
N GLU A 21 -37.50 -7.59 25.66
CA GLU A 21 -37.75 -6.74 24.50
C GLU A 21 -36.51 -6.78 23.59
N GLU A 22 -36.68 -7.30 22.39
CA GLU A 22 -35.67 -7.21 21.33
C GLU A 22 -35.61 -5.75 20.86
N LYS A 23 -34.43 -5.14 21.02
CA LYS A 23 -34.15 -3.85 20.41
C LYS A 23 -34.19 -4.00 18.89
N PRO A 24 -34.74 -3.03 18.14
CA PRO A 24 -34.72 -3.08 16.69
C PRO A 24 -33.26 -3.10 16.22
N THR A 25 -32.88 -4.14 15.49
CA THR A 25 -31.63 -4.18 14.75
C THR A 25 -31.74 -3.13 13.66
N VAL A 26 -31.02 -2.01 13.81
CA VAL A 26 -30.80 -1.06 12.73
C VAL A 26 -29.92 -1.78 11.73
N ILE A 27 -30.51 -2.26 10.63
CA ILE A 27 -29.77 -2.71 9.46
C ILE A 27 -29.16 -1.43 8.89
N GLN A 28 -27.90 -1.15 9.21
CA GLN A 28 -27.10 -0.25 8.36
C GLN A 28 -26.99 -0.98 7.02
N GLU A 29 -27.64 -0.45 5.99
CA GLU A 29 -27.27 -0.82 4.63
C GLU A 29 -25.79 -0.47 4.49
N GLU A 30 -24.94 -1.48 4.34
CA GLU A 30 -23.56 -1.26 3.91
C GLU A 30 -23.64 -0.64 2.52
N THR A 31 -23.34 0.66 2.46
CA THR A 31 -23.21 1.38 1.20
C THR A 31 -22.01 0.79 0.48
N LYS A 32 -22.26 0.13 -0.66
CA LYS A 32 -21.21 -0.35 -1.55
C LYS A 32 -20.22 0.80 -1.83
N PRO A 33 -18.89 0.56 -1.82
CA PRO A 33 -17.91 1.56 -2.22
C PRO A 33 -18.11 2.02 -3.67
N ASP A 34 -17.76 3.27 -3.95
CA ASP A 34 -17.84 3.85 -5.29
C ASP A 34 -16.65 3.42 -6.17
N PHE A 35 -15.52 3.11 -5.55
CA PHE A 35 -14.31 2.61 -6.21
C PHE A 35 -13.47 1.78 -5.23
N ILE A 36 -12.97 0.63 -5.66
CA ILE A 36 -12.17 -0.30 -4.86
C ILE A 36 -10.76 -0.39 -5.45
N VAL A 37 -9.76 -0.01 -4.66
CA VAL A 37 -8.34 -0.18 -4.99
C VAL A 37 -7.80 -1.36 -4.20
N ALA A 38 -7.18 -2.33 -4.87
CA ALA A 38 -6.37 -3.35 -4.24
C ALA A 38 -4.88 -3.08 -4.54
N PHE A 39 -3.99 -3.29 -3.57
CA PHE A 39 -2.56 -3.10 -3.79
C PHE A 39 -1.70 -3.95 -2.85
N GLY A 40 -0.42 -4.10 -3.22
CA GLY A 40 0.57 -4.73 -2.36
C GLY A 40 1.95 -4.82 -3.02
N SER A 41 2.93 -5.23 -2.23
CA SER A 41 4.31 -5.49 -2.66
C SER A 41 4.87 -6.79 -2.04
N CYS A 42 6.10 -7.14 -2.43
CA CYS A 42 6.88 -8.23 -1.86
C CYS A 42 6.26 -9.62 -2.17
N ASN A 43 6.15 -9.86 -3.47
CA ASN A 43 5.68 -11.08 -4.10
C ASN A 43 6.85 -11.85 -4.73
N MET A 44 6.94 -13.14 -4.41
CA MET A 44 7.89 -14.07 -5.01
C MET A 44 7.10 -15.12 -5.80
N PRO A 45 7.15 -15.11 -7.15
CA PRO A 45 6.35 -16.03 -7.98
C PRO A 45 6.62 -17.51 -7.73
N GLN A 46 7.76 -17.84 -7.12
CA GLN A 46 8.15 -19.19 -6.74
C GLN A 46 7.45 -19.67 -5.46
N GLU A 47 6.88 -18.76 -4.68
CA GLU A 47 6.14 -19.05 -3.45
C GLU A 47 4.63 -18.97 -3.72
N PRO A 48 3.81 -19.81 -3.07
CA PRO A 48 2.37 -19.66 -3.13
C PRO A 48 1.95 -18.30 -2.56
N ASN A 49 1.29 -17.49 -3.39
CA ASN A 49 0.59 -16.30 -2.96
C ASN A 49 -0.86 -16.71 -2.60
N PRO A 50 -1.27 -16.62 -1.33
CA PRO A 50 -2.57 -17.09 -0.87
C PRO A 50 -3.72 -16.11 -1.16
N PHE A 51 -3.45 -14.95 -1.76
CA PHE A 51 -4.42 -13.86 -1.80
C PHE A 51 -5.05 -13.62 -3.17
N TRP A 52 -4.60 -14.26 -4.25
CA TRP A 52 -5.09 -13.88 -5.58
C TRP A 52 -6.58 -14.14 -5.79
N ASP A 53 -7.11 -15.21 -5.22
CA ASP A 53 -8.54 -15.53 -5.22
C ASP A 53 -9.33 -14.60 -4.29
N ASP A 54 -8.80 -14.27 -3.11
CA ASP A 54 -9.39 -13.26 -2.21
C ASP A 54 -9.45 -11.87 -2.88
N ILE A 55 -8.34 -11.42 -3.49
CA ILE A 55 -8.26 -10.15 -4.22
C ILE A 55 -9.27 -10.13 -5.37
N LEU A 56 -9.43 -11.23 -6.11
CA LEU A 56 -10.47 -11.35 -7.14
C LEU A 56 -11.88 -11.27 -6.55
N ALA A 57 -12.11 -11.85 -5.37
CA ALA A 57 -13.41 -11.85 -4.69
C ALA A 57 -13.84 -10.45 -4.23
N GLU A 58 -12.88 -9.59 -3.87
CA GLU A 58 -13.11 -8.17 -3.58
C GLU A 58 -13.60 -7.38 -4.81
N GLN A 59 -13.43 -7.91 -6.02
CA GLN A 59 -13.77 -7.24 -7.29
C GLN A 59 -13.20 -5.82 -7.41
N PRO A 60 -11.88 -5.64 -7.27
CA PRO A 60 -11.26 -4.33 -7.33
C PRO A 60 -11.38 -3.71 -8.73
N ASP A 61 -11.54 -2.39 -8.77
CA ASP A 61 -11.52 -1.62 -10.01
C ASP A 61 -10.09 -1.48 -10.57
N VAL A 62 -9.08 -1.62 -9.71
CA VAL A 62 -7.65 -1.60 -10.07
C VAL A 62 -6.82 -2.40 -9.06
N TRP A 63 -5.82 -3.11 -9.58
CA TRP A 63 -4.70 -3.64 -8.79
C TRP A 63 -3.44 -2.79 -8.99
N ILE A 64 -2.80 -2.38 -7.90
CA ILE A 64 -1.58 -1.58 -7.92
C ILE A 64 -0.41 -2.38 -7.32
N TRP A 65 0.59 -2.66 -8.14
CA TRP A 65 1.87 -3.17 -7.67
C TRP A 65 2.71 -2.07 -7.00
N GLY A 66 3.12 -2.33 -5.76
CA GLY A 66 4.01 -1.45 -4.98
C GLY A 66 5.49 -1.72 -5.16
N GLY A 67 5.86 -2.52 -6.15
CA GLY A 67 7.21 -3.04 -6.30
C GLY A 67 7.41 -4.38 -5.60
N ASP A 68 8.62 -4.91 -5.70
CA ASP A 68 8.95 -6.32 -5.45
C ASP A 68 7.87 -7.27 -5.97
N ILE A 69 7.49 -7.07 -7.23
CA ILE A 69 6.59 -7.95 -7.97
C ILE A 69 7.27 -9.31 -8.13
N VAL A 70 8.59 -9.29 -8.38
CA VAL A 70 9.44 -10.47 -8.40
C VAL A 70 10.78 -10.22 -7.71
N TYR A 71 11.38 -11.30 -7.20
CA TYR A 71 12.72 -11.27 -6.61
C TYR A 71 13.76 -11.77 -7.61
N ALA A 72 14.28 -10.86 -8.45
CA ALA A 72 15.16 -11.22 -9.55
C ALA A 72 16.65 -11.10 -9.21
N ASP A 73 17.05 -10.00 -8.56
CA ASP A 73 18.43 -9.70 -8.12
C ASP A 73 19.49 -10.05 -9.17
N THR A 74 19.31 -9.51 -10.37
CA THR A 74 20.12 -9.88 -11.53
C THR A 74 20.36 -8.74 -12.49
N GLU A 75 21.56 -8.74 -13.08
CA GLU A 75 21.91 -7.93 -14.24
C GLU A 75 21.64 -8.64 -15.58
N ASP A 76 21.19 -9.91 -15.53
CA ASP A 76 20.86 -10.71 -16.72
C ASP A 76 19.40 -10.49 -17.11
N MET A 77 19.18 -9.80 -18.23
CA MET A 77 17.84 -9.45 -18.70
C MET A 77 17.01 -10.65 -19.16
N ASP A 78 17.64 -11.74 -19.62
CA ASP A 78 16.92 -12.96 -19.97
C ASP A 78 16.43 -13.67 -18.71
N ARG A 79 17.23 -13.62 -17.64
CA ARG A 79 16.79 -14.08 -16.32
C ARG A 79 15.65 -13.22 -15.78
N LEU A 80 15.78 -11.89 -15.82
CA LEU A 80 14.72 -10.98 -15.36
C LEU A 80 13.40 -11.22 -16.12
N ARG A 81 13.44 -11.31 -17.46
CA ARG A 81 12.28 -11.67 -18.30
C ARG A 81 11.66 -13.01 -17.89
N SER A 82 12.49 -14.01 -17.65
CA SER A 82 12.02 -15.34 -17.27
C SER A 82 11.31 -15.32 -15.91
N ILE A 83 11.77 -14.49 -14.97
CA ILE A 83 11.15 -14.38 -13.65
C ILE A 83 9.82 -13.63 -13.72
N TYR A 84 9.73 -12.54 -14.49
CA TYR A 84 8.43 -11.92 -14.78
C TYR A 84 7.46 -12.88 -15.46
N ALA A 85 7.93 -13.65 -16.44
CA ALA A 85 7.11 -14.65 -17.10
C ALA A 85 6.57 -15.70 -16.11
N MET A 86 7.32 -16.07 -15.07
CA MET A 86 6.82 -16.97 -14.02
C MET A 86 5.60 -16.39 -13.30
N GLN A 87 5.61 -15.09 -12.96
CA GLN A 87 4.45 -14.43 -12.36
C GLN A 87 3.21 -14.53 -13.25
N ASP A 88 3.37 -14.32 -14.56
CA ASP A 88 2.27 -14.45 -15.53
C ASP A 88 1.74 -15.89 -15.68
N THR A 89 2.47 -16.91 -15.23
CA THR A 89 2.00 -18.30 -15.22
C THR A 89 1.22 -18.67 -13.96
N VAL A 90 1.19 -17.82 -12.93
CA VAL A 90 0.37 -18.06 -11.73
C VAL A 90 -1.10 -17.93 -12.10
N SER A 91 -1.84 -19.05 -12.05
CA SER A 91 -3.23 -19.16 -12.54
C SER A 91 -4.14 -18.01 -12.11
N ASP A 92 -4.17 -17.72 -10.81
CA ASP A 92 -5.12 -16.74 -10.27
C ASP A 92 -4.68 -15.30 -10.54
N TYR A 93 -3.37 -15.04 -10.62
CA TYR A 93 -2.86 -13.75 -11.09
C TYR A 93 -3.12 -13.55 -12.59
N ALA A 94 -2.95 -14.59 -13.41
CA ALA A 94 -3.28 -14.54 -14.83
C ALA A 94 -4.77 -14.25 -15.03
N LYS A 95 -5.64 -14.84 -14.18
CA LYS A 95 -7.06 -14.51 -14.15
C LYS A 95 -7.30 -13.05 -13.76
N LEU A 96 -6.66 -12.56 -12.69
CA LEU A 96 -6.71 -11.15 -12.29
C LEU A 96 -6.35 -10.22 -13.45
N LYS A 97 -5.25 -10.48 -14.18
CA LYS A 97 -4.84 -9.70 -15.37
C LYS A 97 -5.90 -9.64 -16.48
N THR A 98 -6.81 -10.60 -16.56
CA THR A 98 -7.90 -10.59 -17.56
C THR A 98 -9.13 -9.81 -17.12
N GLU A 99 -9.31 -9.60 -15.82
CA GLU A 99 -10.53 -9.03 -15.24
C GLU A 99 -10.30 -7.61 -14.68
N VAL A 100 -9.09 -7.32 -14.20
CA VAL A 100 -8.76 -6.11 -13.44
C VAL A 100 -7.57 -5.39 -14.10
N PRO A 101 -7.66 -4.06 -14.32
CA PRO A 101 -6.51 -3.26 -14.72
C PRO A 101 -5.35 -3.38 -13.72
N ILE A 102 -4.17 -3.73 -14.22
CA ILE A 102 -2.95 -3.80 -13.42
C ILE A 102 -2.04 -2.62 -13.76
N ILE A 103 -1.72 -1.84 -12.73
CA ILE A 103 -0.75 -0.73 -12.77
C ILE A 103 0.28 -0.91 -11.65
N GLY A 104 1.26 -0.03 -11.56
CA GLY A 104 2.23 -0.06 -10.47
C GLY A 104 3.67 0.21 -10.91
N THR A 105 4.57 0.03 -9.96
CA THR A 105 6.01 0.27 -10.11
C THR A 105 6.80 -0.98 -9.70
N TRP A 106 8.11 -0.94 -9.91
CA TRP A 106 9.05 -1.92 -9.39
C TRP A 106 9.54 -1.54 -7.98
N ASP A 107 10.29 -2.44 -7.34
CA ASP A 107 11.24 -2.07 -6.30
C ASP A 107 12.65 -2.62 -6.58
N ASP A 108 13.56 -2.65 -5.60
CA ASP A 108 14.96 -3.02 -5.81
C ASP A 108 15.17 -4.43 -6.37
N HIS A 109 14.38 -5.42 -5.93
CA HIS A 109 14.58 -6.79 -6.37
C HIS A 109 14.15 -7.05 -7.82
N ASP A 110 13.14 -6.32 -8.30
CA ASP A 110 12.72 -6.22 -9.70
C ASP A 110 13.69 -5.37 -10.53
N PHE A 111 14.12 -4.24 -9.95
CA PHE A 111 15.07 -3.30 -10.57
C PHE A 111 16.38 -4.00 -10.89
N GLY A 112 16.79 -4.93 -10.02
CA GLY A 112 17.82 -5.93 -10.28
C GLY A 112 18.91 -6.01 -9.21
N VAL A 113 18.87 -5.19 -8.16
CA VAL A 113 19.84 -5.22 -7.07
C VAL A 113 19.26 -4.60 -5.81
N ASN A 114 19.39 -5.31 -4.69
CA ASN A 114 18.95 -4.87 -3.37
C ASN A 114 19.46 -3.46 -3.02
N ASP A 115 18.56 -2.61 -2.55
CA ASP A 115 18.74 -1.17 -2.31
C ASP A 115 19.38 -0.43 -3.50
N GLY A 116 19.08 -0.86 -4.72
CA GLY A 116 19.58 -0.25 -5.94
C GLY A 116 19.11 1.19 -6.12
N GLY A 117 19.88 1.98 -6.86
CA GLY A 117 19.57 3.36 -7.19
C GLY A 117 20.13 3.76 -8.55
N ALA A 118 20.38 5.06 -8.73
CA ALA A 118 20.82 5.63 -9.99
C ALA A 118 22.15 5.07 -10.52
N SER A 119 22.99 4.52 -9.65
CA SER A 119 24.29 3.94 -9.95
C SER A 119 24.21 2.53 -10.58
N PHE A 120 23.02 1.90 -10.59
CA PHE A 120 22.86 0.57 -11.16
C PHE A 120 23.05 0.56 -12.68
N ALA A 121 23.96 -0.31 -13.16
CA ALA A 121 24.50 -0.23 -14.51
C ALA A 121 23.46 -0.55 -15.60
N VAL A 122 22.57 -1.51 -15.36
CA VAL A 122 21.61 -2.03 -16.37
C VAL A 122 20.19 -1.54 -16.15
N LYS A 123 19.99 -0.43 -15.41
CA LYS A 123 18.66 0.11 -15.09
C LYS A 123 17.81 0.45 -16.32
N LYS A 124 18.44 0.81 -17.45
CA LYS A 124 17.75 1.12 -18.71
C LYS A 124 17.17 -0.14 -19.34
N GLU A 125 17.91 -1.22 -19.28
CA GLU A 125 17.51 -2.53 -19.77
C GLU A 125 16.44 -3.13 -18.86
N SER A 126 16.61 -3.05 -17.53
CA SER A 126 15.59 -3.44 -16.55
C SER A 126 14.28 -2.70 -16.82
N GLN A 127 14.34 -1.40 -17.12
CA GLN A 127 13.17 -0.58 -17.49
C GLN A 127 12.38 -1.20 -18.64
N GLN A 128 13.06 -1.62 -19.71
CA GLN A 128 12.36 -2.19 -20.85
C GLN A 128 11.69 -3.53 -20.51
N VAL A 129 12.36 -4.37 -19.72
CA VAL A 129 11.81 -5.66 -19.29
C VAL A 129 10.59 -5.47 -18.37
N PHE A 130 10.66 -4.54 -17.41
CA PHE A 130 9.52 -4.19 -16.57
C PHE A 130 8.34 -3.66 -17.39
N LEU A 131 8.60 -2.73 -18.32
CA LEU A 131 7.55 -2.17 -19.18
C LEU A 131 6.95 -3.23 -20.11
N ASP A 132 7.72 -4.23 -20.55
CA ASP A 132 7.19 -5.38 -21.29
C ASP A 132 6.25 -6.23 -20.43
N PHE A 133 6.64 -6.55 -19.20
CA PHE A 133 5.80 -7.28 -18.25
C PHE A 133 4.49 -6.55 -17.92
N MET A 134 4.57 -5.23 -17.72
CA MET A 134 3.42 -4.36 -17.47
C MET A 134 2.58 -4.10 -18.74
N GLY A 135 2.95 -4.67 -19.89
CA GLY A 135 2.20 -4.54 -21.14
C GLY A 135 2.18 -3.11 -21.70
N VAL A 136 3.18 -2.29 -21.38
CA VAL A 136 3.24 -0.89 -21.82
C VAL A 136 3.46 -0.82 -23.33
N PRO A 137 2.64 -0.08 -24.10
CA PRO A 137 2.77 0.04 -25.55
C PRO A 137 4.17 0.49 -25.99
N GLN A 138 4.60 0.03 -27.17
CA GLN A 138 5.92 0.34 -27.73
C GLN A 138 6.09 1.83 -28.11
N ASP A 139 4.99 2.53 -28.34
CA ASP A 139 4.93 3.97 -28.64
C ASP A 139 4.72 4.84 -27.38
N SER A 140 4.63 4.24 -26.20
CA SER A 140 4.51 4.99 -24.94
C SER A 140 5.77 5.82 -24.67
N GLU A 141 5.60 7.06 -24.21
CA GLU A 141 6.71 7.91 -23.81
C GLU A 141 7.63 7.25 -22.76
N ARG A 142 7.08 6.36 -21.92
CA ARG A 142 7.81 5.59 -20.91
C ARG A 142 8.88 4.67 -21.50
N ARG A 143 8.79 4.32 -22.79
CA ARG A 143 9.82 3.52 -23.47
C ARG A 143 11.09 4.31 -23.75
N THR A 144 10.99 5.64 -23.80
CA THR A 144 12.10 6.55 -24.12
C THR A 144 12.47 7.51 -22.99
N ARG A 145 11.54 7.78 -22.07
CA ARG A 145 11.75 8.56 -20.86
C ARG A 145 12.48 7.71 -19.83
N GLU A 146 13.38 8.31 -19.07
CA GLU A 146 14.02 7.66 -17.94
C GLU A 146 13.02 7.41 -16.80
N GLY A 147 13.03 6.22 -16.21
CA GLY A 147 12.13 5.81 -15.12
C GLY A 147 10.76 5.29 -15.58
N VAL A 148 10.10 4.50 -14.72
CA VAL A 148 8.82 3.81 -15.03
C VAL A 148 7.56 4.53 -14.56
N TYR A 149 7.72 5.69 -13.91
CA TYR A 149 6.62 6.46 -13.33
C TYR A 149 5.52 6.80 -14.35
N ALA A 150 4.28 6.90 -13.86
CA ALA A 150 3.09 7.08 -14.68
C ALA A 150 1.94 7.66 -13.85
N SER A 151 0.93 8.23 -14.52
CA SER A 151 -0.35 8.59 -13.90
C SER A 151 -1.50 7.88 -14.61
N HIS A 152 -2.55 7.61 -13.85
CA HIS A 152 -3.76 6.93 -14.31
C HIS A 152 -4.97 7.67 -13.76
N ASP A 153 -5.82 8.17 -14.65
CA ASP A 153 -7.06 8.87 -14.29
C ASP A 153 -8.26 7.94 -14.45
N TYR A 154 -9.09 7.88 -13.41
CA TYR A 154 -10.32 7.13 -13.36
C TYR A 154 -11.47 8.09 -13.14
N GLN A 155 -12.47 8.03 -14.02
CA GLN A 155 -13.69 8.81 -13.88
C GLN A 155 -14.90 7.88 -13.83
N THR A 156 -15.64 8.00 -12.73
CA THR A 156 -16.92 7.30 -12.52
C THR A 156 -18.06 8.31 -12.50
N GLU A 157 -19.30 7.83 -12.38
CA GLU A 157 -20.45 8.70 -12.14
C GLU A 157 -20.40 9.36 -10.75
N ALA A 158 -19.73 8.74 -9.78
CA ALA A 158 -19.66 9.19 -8.40
C ALA A 158 -18.53 10.20 -8.15
N GLY A 159 -17.41 10.11 -8.88
CA GLY A 159 -16.29 11.02 -8.71
C GLY A 159 -15.07 10.65 -9.56
N LYS A 160 -13.95 11.29 -9.23
CA LYS A 160 -12.68 11.14 -9.95
C LYS A 160 -11.57 10.69 -9.03
N LEU A 161 -10.79 9.72 -9.50
CA LEU A 161 -9.57 9.24 -8.85
C LEU A 161 -8.40 9.45 -9.79
N LYS A 162 -7.31 10.04 -9.29
CA LYS A 162 -5.99 9.98 -9.93
C LYS A 162 -5.08 9.06 -9.13
N VAL A 163 -4.45 8.10 -9.80
CA VAL A 163 -3.37 7.29 -9.24
C VAL A 163 -2.04 7.73 -9.87
N ILE A 164 -1.10 8.14 -9.04
CA ILE A 164 0.23 8.62 -9.41
C ILE A 164 1.24 7.58 -8.97
N ILE A 165 1.90 6.92 -9.93
CA ILE A 165 2.90 5.89 -9.70
C ILE A 165 4.28 6.52 -9.74
N LEU A 166 5.02 6.44 -8.64
CA LEU A 166 6.41 6.90 -8.55
C LEU A 166 7.40 5.78 -8.92
N ASP A 167 8.64 6.19 -9.10
CA ASP A 167 9.81 5.34 -9.34
C ASP A 167 10.89 5.86 -8.41
N THR A 168 11.07 5.19 -7.29
CA THR A 168 11.99 5.57 -6.23
C THR A 168 13.36 4.89 -6.38
N ARG A 169 13.65 4.33 -7.56
CA ARG A 169 14.91 3.63 -7.87
C ARG A 169 15.72 4.34 -8.92
N TYR A 170 15.14 4.63 -10.08
CA TYR A 170 15.89 4.99 -11.29
C TYR A 170 16.81 6.20 -11.13
N PHE A 171 16.37 7.20 -10.34
CA PHE A 171 17.06 8.46 -10.11
C PHE A 171 17.70 8.58 -8.73
N ARG A 172 17.41 7.64 -7.84
CA ARG A 172 17.72 7.78 -6.43
C ARG A 172 19.23 7.77 -6.19
N SER A 173 19.71 8.76 -5.46
CA SER A 173 21.11 8.82 -5.02
C SER A 173 21.47 7.66 -4.10
N ASP A 174 22.76 7.36 -3.97
CA ASP A 174 23.21 6.26 -3.13
C ASP A 174 22.82 6.48 -1.65
N LEU A 175 22.45 5.38 -0.99
CA LEU A 175 22.24 5.35 0.44
C LEU A 175 23.55 5.48 1.21
N VAL A 176 23.48 6.08 2.40
CA VAL A 176 24.65 6.26 3.26
C VAL A 176 24.58 5.27 4.40
N LYS A 177 25.58 4.39 4.50
CA LYS A 177 25.68 3.40 5.59
C LYS A 177 25.72 4.07 6.96
N ASP A 178 24.97 3.51 7.92
CA ASP A 178 25.02 3.94 9.32
C ASP A 178 26.22 3.34 10.08
N GLU A 179 26.72 4.09 11.06
CA GLU A 179 27.75 3.61 11.99
C GLU A 179 27.11 2.88 13.18
N ASP A 180 25.84 3.16 13.49
CA ASP A 180 25.07 2.39 14.46
C ASP A 180 24.81 0.97 13.91
N PRO A 181 25.28 -0.10 14.58
CA PRO A 181 25.08 -1.47 14.10
C PRO A 181 23.62 -1.92 14.07
N ASN A 182 22.70 -1.20 14.73
CA ASN A 182 21.27 -1.50 14.71
C ASN A 182 20.55 -0.86 13.52
N ARG A 183 21.26 -0.11 12.67
CA ARG A 183 20.72 0.61 11.52
C ARG A 183 21.55 0.28 10.29
N ARG A 184 20.91 0.08 9.14
CA ARG A 184 21.59 -0.14 7.87
C ARG A 184 22.04 1.20 7.27
N TYR A 185 21.18 2.20 7.35
CA TYR A 185 21.35 3.49 6.70
C TYR A 185 21.06 4.69 7.62
N LYS A 186 21.90 5.72 7.48
CA LYS A 186 21.70 7.05 8.06
C LYS A 186 21.18 8.02 6.99
N PRO A 187 20.58 9.17 7.39
CA PRO A 187 20.16 10.18 6.44
C PRO A 187 21.30 10.68 5.55
N ASN A 188 21.07 10.71 4.24
CA ASN A 188 21.88 11.39 3.27
C ASN A 188 21.47 12.87 3.21
N ILE A 189 22.35 13.74 3.70
CA ILE A 189 22.13 15.19 3.81
C ILE A 189 22.83 16.00 2.73
N ALA A 190 23.41 15.37 1.71
CA ALA A 190 24.03 16.06 0.59
C ALA A 190 23.01 16.99 -0.11
N ASP A 191 23.48 18.07 -0.73
CA ASP A 191 22.61 19.07 -1.37
C ASP A 191 21.98 18.57 -2.67
N ASP A 192 22.65 17.63 -3.34
CA ASP A 192 22.25 17.01 -4.60
C ASP A 192 21.64 15.61 -4.43
N ALA A 193 21.48 15.13 -3.19
CA ALA A 193 20.84 13.86 -2.92
C ALA A 193 19.34 13.92 -3.29
N THR A 194 18.88 12.97 -4.09
CA THR A 194 17.50 12.93 -4.58
C THR A 194 16.92 11.52 -4.58
N VAL A 195 15.59 11.41 -4.54
CA VAL A 195 14.87 10.14 -4.76
C VAL A 195 14.32 10.09 -6.17
N LEU A 196 13.58 11.12 -6.58
CA LEU A 196 12.88 11.14 -7.86
C LEU A 196 13.69 11.79 -8.99
N GLY A 197 14.71 12.60 -8.67
CA GLY A 197 15.41 13.40 -9.67
C GLY A 197 14.53 14.50 -10.30
N ASP A 198 15.17 15.43 -11.01
CA ASP A 198 14.53 16.67 -11.44
C ASP A 198 13.34 16.45 -12.40
N ALA A 199 13.48 15.51 -13.34
CA ALA A 199 12.47 15.25 -14.37
C ALA A 199 11.16 14.73 -13.75
N GLN A 200 11.27 13.73 -12.87
CA GLN A 200 10.11 13.15 -12.21
C GLN A 200 9.52 14.10 -11.16
N TRP A 201 10.34 14.89 -10.46
CA TRP A 201 9.83 15.94 -9.58
C TRP A 201 9.01 17.00 -10.31
N ALA A 202 9.49 17.45 -11.48
CA ALA A 202 8.76 18.41 -12.31
C ALA A 202 7.44 17.80 -12.82
N TRP A 203 7.48 16.54 -13.23
CA TRP A 203 6.29 15.78 -13.64
C TRP A 203 5.28 15.63 -12.49
N LEU A 204 5.70 15.17 -11.31
CA LEU A 204 4.84 14.98 -10.14
C LEU A 204 4.15 16.29 -9.73
N LYS A 205 4.92 17.39 -9.72
CA LYS A 205 4.36 18.72 -9.48
C LYS A 205 3.24 19.04 -10.47
N ASN A 206 3.47 18.79 -11.75
CA ASN A 206 2.47 19.02 -12.79
C ASN A 206 1.21 18.16 -12.57
N GLU A 207 1.37 16.88 -12.22
CA GLU A 207 0.26 15.97 -11.97
C GLU A 207 -0.63 16.42 -10.81
N LEU A 208 -0.01 16.85 -9.70
CA LEU A 208 -0.73 17.29 -8.51
C LEU A 208 -1.37 18.67 -8.69
N THR A 209 -0.62 19.65 -9.19
CA THR A 209 -1.12 21.03 -9.35
C THR A 209 -2.30 21.13 -10.34
N HIS A 210 -2.39 20.22 -11.31
CA HIS A 210 -3.47 20.21 -12.30
C HIS A 210 -4.49 19.09 -12.08
N SER A 211 -4.43 18.38 -10.95
CA SER A 211 -5.40 17.33 -10.64
C SER A 211 -6.75 17.96 -10.29
N ASP A 212 -7.81 17.52 -10.97
CA ASP A 212 -9.19 17.82 -10.60
C ASP A 212 -9.88 16.63 -9.92
N ALA A 213 -9.11 15.60 -9.53
CA ALA A 213 -9.60 14.41 -8.86
C ALA A 213 -10.06 14.69 -7.43
N ASP A 214 -11.02 13.91 -6.95
CA ASP A 214 -11.50 13.93 -5.57
C ASP A 214 -10.53 13.22 -4.63
N PHE A 215 -9.85 12.17 -5.14
CA PHE A 215 -8.76 11.48 -4.48
C PHE A 215 -7.51 11.42 -5.37
N ASN A 216 -6.34 11.51 -4.74
CA ASN A 216 -5.03 11.41 -5.38
C ASN A 216 -4.19 10.37 -4.64
N LEU A 217 -4.13 9.15 -5.14
CA LEU A 217 -3.33 8.08 -4.55
C LEU A 217 -1.92 8.13 -5.14
N ILE A 218 -0.89 8.21 -4.30
CA ILE A 218 0.51 8.26 -4.72
C ILE A 218 1.19 6.98 -4.29
N MET A 219 1.56 6.12 -5.25
CA MET A 219 2.28 4.87 -4.99
C MET A 219 3.78 5.12 -4.98
N SER A 220 4.41 4.95 -3.82
CA SER A 220 5.85 4.87 -3.62
C SER A 220 6.23 3.41 -3.40
N SER A 221 7.38 2.93 -3.89
CA SER A 221 7.77 1.54 -3.58
C SER A 221 8.28 1.38 -2.15
N ILE A 222 8.91 2.42 -1.60
CA ILE A 222 9.43 2.47 -0.23
C ILE A 222 8.56 3.34 0.70
N GLN A 223 8.62 3.10 2.02
CA GLN A 223 7.87 3.87 3.03
C GLN A 223 8.19 5.37 3.01
N PHE A 224 7.15 6.21 3.12
CA PHE A 224 7.29 7.67 3.10
C PHE A 224 7.36 8.26 4.51
N LEU A 225 6.34 8.03 5.35
CA LEU A 225 6.27 8.58 6.71
C LEU A 225 7.10 7.77 7.72
N SER A 226 7.06 6.44 7.61
CA SER A 226 7.83 5.56 8.47
C SER A 226 9.30 5.56 8.02
N GLY A 227 10.11 6.44 8.62
CA GLY A 227 11.51 6.66 8.22
C GLY A 227 12.54 6.55 9.34
N GLU A 228 12.09 6.20 10.56
CA GLU A 228 12.96 6.16 11.75
C GLU A 228 13.65 4.80 11.95
N HIS A 229 13.20 3.74 11.27
CA HIS A 229 13.63 2.36 11.47
C HIS A 229 15.06 2.04 11.01
N GLY A 230 15.68 2.90 10.18
CA GLY A 230 17.09 2.76 9.79
C GLY A 230 17.37 1.75 8.66
N PHE A 231 16.32 1.27 8.01
CA PHE A 231 16.40 0.64 6.69
C PHE A 231 16.11 1.68 5.61
N GLU A 232 15.95 1.20 4.39
CA GLU A 232 15.62 2.06 3.26
C GLU A 232 14.20 2.64 3.39
N SER A 233 14.07 3.94 3.15
CA SER A 233 12.83 4.71 3.18
C SER A 233 13.08 6.11 2.61
N TRP A 234 12.03 6.89 2.41
CA TRP A 234 12.18 8.33 2.17
C TRP A 234 12.89 9.05 3.32
N GLY A 235 12.83 8.52 4.55
CA GLY A 235 13.54 9.05 5.72
C GLY A 235 15.06 9.11 5.56
N ASN A 236 15.64 8.35 4.61
CA ASN A 236 17.05 8.49 4.26
C ASN A 236 17.35 9.79 3.49
N PHE A 237 16.34 10.47 2.94
CA PHE A 237 16.47 11.69 2.13
C PHE A 237 15.59 12.82 2.70
N PRO A 238 15.94 13.40 3.87
CA PRO A 238 15.06 14.33 4.58
C PRO A 238 14.67 15.59 3.78
N LYS A 239 15.53 16.07 2.88
CA LYS A 239 15.20 17.20 1.98
C LYS A 239 14.14 16.82 0.94
N GLU A 240 14.12 15.57 0.50
CA GLU A 240 13.13 15.04 -0.45
C GLU A 240 11.78 14.80 0.24
N VAL A 241 11.78 14.40 1.53
CA VAL A 241 10.58 14.36 2.37
C VAL A 241 9.97 15.77 2.49
N GLU A 242 10.76 16.76 2.90
CA GLU A 242 10.30 18.16 3.00
C GLU A 242 9.78 18.68 1.66
N LYS A 243 10.44 18.34 0.55
CA LYS A 243 9.99 18.71 -0.80
C LYS A 243 8.65 18.08 -1.16
N MET A 244 8.43 16.81 -0.84
CA MET A 244 7.15 16.11 -1.05
C MET A 244 6.03 16.74 -0.23
N GLU A 245 6.24 16.92 1.08
CA GLU A 245 5.25 17.51 1.99
C GLU A 245 4.84 18.91 1.52
N ASN A 246 5.82 19.76 1.20
CA ASN A 246 5.58 21.10 0.67
C ASN A 246 4.83 21.07 -0.67
N MET A 247 5.15 20.13 -1.56
CA MET A 247 4.48 19.99 -2.85
C MET A 247 3.02 19.57 -2.69
N ILE A 248 2.73 18.59 -1.81
CA ILE A 248 1.36 18.17 -1.50
C ILE A 248 0.56 19.37 -1.00
N VAL A 249 1.06 20.10 0.00
CA VAL A 249 0.39 21.28 0.57
C VAL A 249 0.17 22.37 -0.50
N GLN A 250 1.19 22.70 -1.29
CA GLN A 250 1.12 23.78 -2.29
C GLN A 250 0.25 23.43 -3.50
N SER A 251 0.08 22.14 -3.81
CA SER A 251 -0.72 21.69 -4.95
C SER A 251 -2.21 21.88 -4.75
N GLU A 252 -2.68 21.99 -3.50
CA GLU A 252 -4.11 21.98 -3.13
C GLU A 252 -4.88 20.74 -3.63
N ALA A 253 -4.16 19.67 -4.01
CA ALA A 253 -4.76 18.41 -4.41
C ALA A 253 -5.63 17.83 -3.27
N LYS A 254 -6.76 17.24 -3.64
CA LYS A 254 -7.72 16.68 -2.68
C LYS A 254 -7.43 15.21 -2.44
N GLY A 255 -7.78 14.72 -1.24
CA GLY A 255 -7.76 13.29 -0.96
C GLY A 255 -6.39 12.63 -1.21
N VAL A 256 -5.29 13.30 -0.86
CA VAL A 256 -3.95 12.75 -1.07
C VAL A 256 -3.67 11.62 -0.07
N ILE A 257 -3.39 10.43 -0.59
CA ILE A 257 -3.02 9.23 0.19
C ILE A 257 -1.72 8.68 -0.38
N ILE A 258 -0.72 8.45 0.46
CA ILE A 258 0.50 7.74 0.07
C ILE A 258 0.29 6.24 0.28
N LEU A 259 0.73 5.44 -0.70
CA LEU A 259 0.83 3.98 -0.59
C LEU A 259 2.31 3.61 -0.62
N SER A 260 2.70 2.58 0.14
CA SER A 260 4.09 2.13 0.23
C SER A 260 4.28 0.61 0.37
N GLY A 261 5.51 0.15 0.09
CA GLY A 261 5.92 -1.27 0.07
C GLY A 261 7.22 -1.56 0.84
N ASP A 262 8.12 -2.36 0.25
CA ASP A 262 9.48 -2.77 0.70
C ASP A 262 9.61 -3.59 2.00
N ARG A 263 8.86 -3.24 3.05
CA ARG A 263 9.26 -3.56 4.43
C ARG A 263 8.89 -4.93 4.97
N HIS A 264 8.18 -5.75 4.19
CA HIS A 264 7.65 -7.05 4.60
C HIS A 264 6.72 -6.97 5.82
N ILE A 265 6.12 -5.80 6.06
CA ILE A 265 5.06 -5.55 7.04
C ILE A 265 3.96 -4.70 6.39
N SER A 266 2.78 -4.68 7.01
CA SER A 266 1.73 -3.71 6.72
C SER A 266 1.48 -2.83 7.95
N GLU A 267 1.34 -1.52 7.74
CA GLU A 267 1.03 -0.56 8.79
C GLU A 267 0.41 0.71 8.22
N PHE A 268 -0.28 1.46 9.09
CA PHE A 268 -0.71 2.82 8.79
C PHE A 268 0.18 3.84 9.50
N SER A 269 0.59 4.86 8.76
CA SER A 269 1.20 6.08 9.31
C SER A 269 0.31 7.28 9.00
N LYS A 270 0.20 8.22 9.95
CA LYS A 270 -0.61 9.43 9.79
C LYS A 270 0.07 10.64 10.42
N THR A 271 0.08 11.76 9.69
CA THR A 271 0.60 13.03 10.19
C THR A 271 -0.31 14.20 9.78
N ASN A 272 -0.25 15.30 10.53
CA ASN A 272 -0.90 16.55 10.15
C ASN A 272 0.15 17.50 9.59
N LEU A 273 0.04 17.84 8.31
CA LEU A 273 0.93 18.81 7.68
C LEU A 273 0.36 20.24 7.82
N PRO A 274 1.16 21.23 8.24
CA PRO A 274 0.72 22.63 8.24
C PRO A 274 0.27 23.06 6.83
N GLY A 275 -0.99 23.50 6.71
CA GLY A 275 -1.58 23.94 5.44
C GLY A 275 -2.37 22.87 4.68
N LEU A 276 -2.29 21.59 5.09
CA LEU A 276 -3.17 20.55 4.56
C LEU A 276 -4.45 20.47 5.40
N ALA A 277 -5.61 20.42 4.73
CA ALA A 277 -6.93 20.45 5.40
C ALA A 277 -7.29 19.14 6.12
N TYR A 278 -6.57 18.07 5.80
CA TYR A 278 -6.78 16.71 6.28
C TYR A 278 -5.42 16.07 6.66
N PRO A 279 -5.40 15.02 7.48
CA PRO A 279 -4.16 14.30 7.79
C PRO A 279 -3.59 13.62 6.54
N LEU A 280 -2.27 13.66 6.34
CA LEU A 280 -1.63 12.82 5.33
C LEU A 280 -1.48 11.40 5.88
N VAL A 281 -1.98 10.42 5.14
CA VAL A 281 -1.82 8.99 5.43
C VAL A 281 -0.79 8.38 4.50
N ASP A 282 0.06 7.51 5.06
CA ASP A 282 0.90 6.57 4.33
C ASP A 282 0.50 5.15 4.74
N PHE A 283 -0.07 4.42 3.78
CA PHE A 283 -0.52 3.04 3.95
C PHE A 283 0.52 2.09 3.31
N THR A 284 1.31 1.45 4.16
CA THR A 284 2.23 0.40 3.76
C THR A 284 1.50 -0.94 3.65
N SER A 285 1.60 -1.61 2.50
CA SER A 285 1.18 -3.01 2.33
C SER A 285 2.28 -3.80 1.63
N SER A 286 3.08 -4.50 2.43
CA SER A 286 4.27 -5.20 1.96
C SER A 286 4.36 -6.57 2.62
N GLY A 287 4.00 -7.62 1.89
CA GLY A 287 4.05 -8.96 2.47
C GLY A 287 3.19 -10.00 1.77
N LEU A 288 3.04 -9.91 0.44
CA LEU A 288 2.15 -10.79 -0.30
C LEU A 288 2.53 -12.27 -0.20
N THR A 289 3.82 -12.58 -0.27
CA THR A 289 4.30 -13.98 -0.23
C THR A 289 5.15 -14.29 0.99
N HIS A 290 5.78 -13.29 1.59
CA HIS A 290 6.58 -13.42 2.79
C HIS A 290 6.55 -12.12 3.58
N SER A 291 6.64 -12.23 4.89
CA SER A 291 6.57 -11.10 5.80
C SER A 291 7.67 -11.19 6.85
N TYR A 292 7.90 -10.10 7.59
CA TYR A 292 8.82 -10.03 8.70
C TYR A 292 8.18 -10.60 9.97
N PHE A 293 7.81 -11.89 9.95
CA PHE A 293 7.09 -12.57 11.05
C PHE A 293 7.75 -12.47 12.43
N SER A 294 9.07 -12.27 12.49
CA SER A 294 9.82 -12.10 13.74
C SER A 294 9.93 -10.63 14.18
N TYR A 295 9.11 -9.75 13.63
CA TYR A 295 9.09 -8.33 13.98
C TYR A 295 8.95 -8.14 15.49
N SER A 296 9.87 -7.36 16.07
CA SER A 296 9.92 -7.10 17.50
C SER A 296 9.76 -5.62 17.85
N GLY A 297 9.46 -4.77 16.87
CA GLY A 297 9.29 -3.34 17.05
C GLY A 297 10.32 -2.49 16.30
N GLU A 298 9.83 -1.47 15.60
CA GLU A 298 10.58 -0.43 14.92
C GLU A 298 10.00 0.95 15.28
N PRO A 299 10.84 1.99 15.46
CA PRO A 299 10.34 3.34 15.72
C PRO A 299 9.60 3.89 14.50
N ASN A 300 8.41 4.41 14.74
CA ASN A 300 7.62 5.19 13.79
C ASN A 300 6.71 6.10 14.59
N LYS A 301 7.09 7.37 14.76
CA LYS A 301 6.29 8.37 15.47
C LYS A 301 4.92 8.68 14.85
N TYR A 302 4.69 8.28 13.59
CA TYR A 302 3.44 8.51 12.86
C TYR A 302 2.50 7.31 12.87
N ARG A 303 2.91 6.17 13.46
CA ARG A 303 2.13 4.93 13.45
C ARG A 303 0.73 5.13 14.03
N VAL A 304 -0.25 4.56 13.35
CA VAL A 304 -1.63 4.43 13.82
C VAL A 304 -1.99 2.95 13.82
N GLY A 305 -2.44 2.45 14.97
CA GLY A 305 -2.73 1.03 15.14
C GLY A 305 -1.47 0.20 15.35
N ASP A 306 -1.57 -1.09 15.03
CA ASP A 306 -0.51 -2.09 15.23
C ASP A 306 0.21 -2.39 13.92
N VAL A 307 1.44 -2.91 14.01
CA VAL A 307 2.12 -3.48 12.83
C VAL A 307 1.56 -4.86 12.55
N VAL A 308 1.16 -5.10 11.30
CA VAL A 308 0.81 -6.44 10.81
C VAL A 308 2.07 -7.03 10.18
N SER A 309 2.67 -7.99 10.88
CA SER A 309 3.85 -8.72 10.41
C SER A 309 3.53 -10.09 9.78
N ASP A 310 2.24 -10.39 9.63
CA ASP A 310 1.76 -11.53 8.84
C ASP A 310 1.67 -11.15 7.37
N LYS A 311 1.57 -12.16 6.50
CA LYS A 311 1.30 -11.92 5.07
C LYS A 311 -0.02 -11.17 4.92
N SER A 312 -0.04 -10.17 4.06
CA SER A 312 -1.21 -9.32 3.88
C SER A 312 -1.18 -8.58 2.54
N TYR A 313 -2.33 -8.02 2.18
CA TYR A 313 -2.51 -7.08 1.07
C TYR A 313 -3.39 -5.90 1.49
N GLY A 314 -3.41 -4.83 0.71
CA GLY A 314 -4.17 -3.62 1.01
C GLY A 314 -5.43 -3.49 0.17
N ILE A 315 -6.53 -3.06 0.82
CA ILE A 315 -7.76 -2.63 0.15
C ILE A 315 -8.06 -1.18 0.54
N ILE A 316 -8.52 -0.38 -0.41
CA ILE A 316 -9.03 0.97 -0.17
C ILE A 316 -10.38 1.10 -0.86
N ASN A 317 -11.41 1.24 -0.03
CA ASN A 317 -12.76 1.51 -0.44
C ASN A 317 -12.99 3.02 -0.42
N LEU A 318 -13.17 3.62 -1.60
CA LEU A 318 -13.42 5.05 -1.74
C LEU A 318 -14.92 5.33 -1.81
N ASN A 319 -15.34 6.36 -1.08
CA ASN A 319 -16.65 6.98 -1.19
C ASN A 319 -16.44 8.45 -1.54
N PHE A 320 -16.78 8.82 -2.78
CA PHE A 320 -16.53 10.16 -3.31
C PHE A 320 -17.45 11.21 -2.69
N LYS A 321 -18.71 10.82 -2.41
CA LYS A 321 -19.71 11.74 -1.86
C LYS A 321 -19.36 12.18 -0.44
N ASP A 322 -18.99 11.22 0.39
CA ASP A 322 -18.65 11.44 1.80
C ASP A 322 -17.16 11.79 1.98
N LYS A 323 -16.38 11.75 0.88
CA LYS A 323 -14.93 11.98 0.84
C LYS A 323 -14.19 11.11 1.83
N GLU A 324 -14.61 9.85 1.93
CA GLU A 324 -14.04 8.89 2.86
C GLU A 324 -13.23 7.83 2.11
N ALA A 325 -12.07 7.50 2.66
CA ALA A 325 -11.33 6.31 2.29
C ALA A 325 -11.36 5.34 3.49
N ASP A 326 -11.87 4.14 3.26
CA ASP A 326 -11.84 3.02 4.19
C ASP A 326 -10.71 2.07 3.77
N MET A 327 -9.58 2.18 4.48
CA MET A 327 -8.32 1.48 4.18
C MET A 327 -8.18 0.26 5.07
N LYS A 328 -7.93 -0.92 4.49
CA LYS A 328 -7.89 -2.20 5.20
C LYS A 328 -6.62 -2.97 4.89
N ILE A 329 -5.99 -3.46 5.95
CA ILE A 329 -4.97 -4.50 5.86
C ILE A 329 -5.71 -5.84 5.88
N MET A 330 -5.65 -6.55 4.78
CA MET A 330 -6.35 -7.81 4.56
C MET A 330 -5.39 -8.98 4.76
N GLY A 331 -5.88 -10.02 5.42
CA GLY A 331 -5.26 -11.34 5.49
C GLY A 331 -6.02 -12.34 4.62
N ASP A 332 -5.69 -13.61 4.82
CA ASP A 332 -6.23 -14.73 4.04
C ASP A 332 -7.70 -15.00 4.40
N ASN A 333 -8.49 -15.48 3.45
CA ASN A 333 -9.92 -15.77 3.54
C ASN A 333 -10.76 -14.54 3.93
N GLY A 334 -10.40 -13.36 3.41
CA GLY A 334 -11.12 -12.10 3.63
C GLY A 334 -11.02 -11.55 5.07
N ALA A 335 -10.02 -11.97 5.84
CA ALA A 335 -9.81 -11.48 7.19
C ALA A 335 -9.37 -10.01 7.19
N VAL A 336 -10.11 -9.12 7.85
CA VAL A 336 -9.64 -7.74 8.09
C VAL A 336 -8.72 -7.75 9.32
N LEU A 337 -7.41 -7.61 9.09
CA LEU A 337 -6.40 -7.60 10.15
C LEU A 337 -6.32 -6.23 10.83
N GLN A 338 -6.56 -5.16 10.06
CA GLN A 338 -6.65 -3.80 10.57
C GLN A 338 -7.43 -2.89 9.60
N GLU A 339 -8.04 -1.84 10.12
CA GLU A 339 -8.85 -0.89 9.35
C GLU A 339 -8.57 0.55 9.82
N LEU A 340 -8.46 1.48 8.87
CA LEU A 340 -8.36 2.91 9.12
C LEU A 340 -9.31 3.65 8.16
N LYS A 341 -10.31 4.33 8.73
CA LYS A 341 -11.20 5.23 7.99
C LYS A 341 -10.72 6.67 8.12
N GLN A 342 -10.70 7.40 7.01
CA GLN A 342 -10.35 8.81 6.99
C GLN A 342 -11.22 9.61 6.03
N THR A 343 -11.71 10.76 6.50
CA THR A 343 -12.40 11.78 5.71
C THR A 343 -11.40 12.85 5.22
N TYR A 344 -11.55 13.30 3.97
CA TYR A 344 -10.65 14.24 3.28
C TYR A 344 -11.32 15.55 2.86
#